data_AF-A0A699Z5E7-F1
#
_entry.id   AF-A0A699Z5E7-F1
#
_cell.length_a   1.000
_cell.length_b   1.000
_cell.length_c   1.000
_cell.angle_alpha   90.00
_cell.angle_beta   90.00
_cell.angle_gamma   90.00
#
_symmetry.space_group_name_H-M   'P 1'
#
loop_
_entity.id
_entity.type
_entity.pdbx_description
1 polymer ?
#
loop_
_entity_poly.entity_id
_entity_poly.type
_entity_poly.pdbx_seq_one_letter_code
_entity_poly.pdbx_strand_id
1 'polypeptide(L)'
;MENHHIAAAFQLMAQEETNIFAGTSSQVRDVVRRYAIELVLATDMKQGSPQSPGGALPATKSGAVAGPVQGILDDDLRLITLQMVLKVSDLGHLAHGRDVHRRWVQLLEEELFRQGDQELAAGLPVSPLMDRTKAGVTRSQAGFYSLVCLPQLMAFTTVFPGCSPMLDQARDNLAASVPVTVRITKQLVRTKENGEPVWEDGSDRKFK
;
A
#
# COMPACT_ATOMS: atom_id res chain seq x y z
N MET A 1 -6.14 -7.58 -13.49
CA MET A 1 -4.99 -7.23 -14.38
C MET A 1 -3.85 -8.24 -14.22
N GLU A 2 -3.64 -8.71 -13.01
CA GLU A 2 -2.59 -9.59 -12.50
C GLU A 2 -2.52 -10.93 -13.27
N ASN A 3 -3.67 -11.58 -13.51
CA ASN A 3 -3.75 -12.77 -14.35
C ASN A 3 -3.23 -12.53 -15.78
N HIS A 4 -3.54 -11.36 -16.35
CA HIS A 4 -3.04 -10.99 -17.66
C HIS A 4 -1.54 -10.71 -17.63
N HIS A 5 -1.03 -10.01 -16.61
CA HIS A 5 0.40 -9.73 -16.45
C HIS A 5 1.23 -11.01 -16.42
N ILE A 6 0.86 -11.97 -15.58
CA ILE A 6 1.62 -13.21 -15.43
C ILE A 6 1.53 -14.09 -16.68
N ALA A 7 0.36 -14.13 -17.35
CA ALA A 7 0.20 -14.84 -18.62
C ALA A 7 1.10 -14.25 -19.72
N ALA A 8 1.10 -12.93 -19.88
CA ALA A 8 1.93 -12.22 -20.86
C ALA A 8 3.43 -12.43 -20.59
N ALA A 9 3.85 -12.37 -19.31
CA ALA A 9 5.24 -12.63 -18.94
C ALA A 9 5.68 -14.05 -19.32
N PHE A 10 4.86 -15.08 -19.06
CA PHE A 10 5.18 -16.45 -19.46
C PHE A 10 5.12 -16.67 -20.97
N GLN A 11 4.26 -15.96 -21.69
CA GLN A 11 4.22 -16.03 -23.15
C GLN A 11 5.51 -15.47 -23.76
N LEU A 12 6.04 -14.37 -23.22
CA LEU A 12 7.34 -13.85 -23.62
C LEU A 12 8.47 -14.83 -23.28
N MET A 13 8.49 -15.39 -22.07
CA MET A 13 9.53 -16.36 -21.67
C MET A 13 9.46 -17.70 -22.43
N ALA A 14 8.38 -17.98 -23.16
CA ALA A 14 8.27 -19.16 -24.01
C ALA A 14 9.00 -19.01 -25.36
N GLN A 15 9.33 -17.78 -25.77
CA GLN A 15 10.10 -17.52 -26.99
C GLN A 15 11.59 -17.81 -26.76
N GLU A 16 12.27 -18.41 -27.74
CA GLU A 16 13.66 -18.83 -27.62
C GLU A 16 14.61 -17.67 -27.26
N GLU A 17 14.38 -16.50 -27.87
CA GLU A 17 15.20 -15.28 -27.71
C GLU A 17 15.12 -14.66 -26.31
N THR A 18 14.01 -14.87 -25.60
CA THR A 18 13.71 -14.27 -24.29
C THR A 18 13.56 -15.30 -23.18
N ASN A 19 13.85 -16.57 -23.44
CA ASN A 19 13.76 -17.64 -22.46
C ASN A 19 14.98 -17.64 -21.52
N ILE A 20 14.89 -16.87 -20.44
CA ILE A 20 15.90 -16.82 -19.38
C ILE A 20 16.06 -18.16 -18.62
N PHE A 21 15.15 -19.12 -18.83
CA PHE A 21 15.16 -20.43 -18.18
C PHE A 21 15.62 -21.57 -19.09
N ALA A 22 16.13 -21.28 -20.30
CA ALA A 22 16.53 -22.28 -21.29
C ALA A 22 17.55 -23.30 -20.74
N GLY A 23 18.48 -22.85 -19.89
CA GLY A 23 19.51 -23.70 -19.27
C GLY A 23 19.08 -24.42 -17.98
N THR A 24 17.80 -24.37 -17.59
CA THR A 24 17.34 -24.90 -16.29
C THR A 24 16.52 -26.20 -16.43
N SER A 25 16.51 -27.01 -15.36
CA SER A 25 15.70 -28.23 -15.33
C SER A 25 14.20 -27.92 -15.34
N SER A 26 13.37 -28.87 -15.75
CA SER A 26 11.90 -28.74 -15.66
C SER A 26 11.43 -28.51 -14.23
N GLN A 27 12.02 -29.20 -13.26
CA GLN A 27 11.69 -29.05 -11.83
C GLN A 27 11.88 -27.62 -11.32
N VAL A 28 12.98 -26.96 -11.70
CA VAL A 28 13.23 -25.55 -11.34
C VAL A 28 12.19 -24.64 -11.99
N ARG A 29 11.88 -24.86 -13.26
CA ARG A 29 10.87 -24.08 -13.99
C ARG A 29 9.48 -24.21 -13.38
N ASP A 30 9.10 -25.40 -12.94
CA ASP A 30 7.81 -25.64 -12.29
C ASP A 30 7.71 -24.90 -10.94
N VAL A 31 8.79 -24.94 -10.14
CA VAL A 31 8.85 -24.20 -8.88
C VAL A 31 8.78 -22.69 -9.11
N VAL A 32 9.60 -22.15 -10.01
CA VAL A 32 9.58 -20.71 -10.33
C VAL A 32 8.22 -20.28 -10.85
N ARG A 33 7.62 -21.09 -11.73
CA ARG A 33 6.28 -20.82 -12.27
C ARG A 33 5.24 -20.74 -11.17
N ARG A 34 5.23 -21.69 -10.24
CA ARG A 34 4.32 -21.68 -9.08
C ARG A 34 4.50 -20.40 -8.26
N TYR A 35 5.72 -20.06 -7.86
CA TYR A 35 5.97 -18.86 -7.06
C TYR A 35 5.59 -17.58 -7.80
N ALA A 36 5.96 -17.44 -9.09
CA ALA A 36 5.66 -16.22 -9.84
C ALA A 36 4.14 -15.98 -9.96
N ILE A 37 3.35 -17.03 -10.18
CA ILE A 37 1.88 -16.94 -10.21
C ILE A 37 1.35 -16.49 -8.84
N GLU A 38 1.72 -17.18 -7.76
CA GLU A 38 1.25 -16.87 -6.41
C GLU A 38 1.66 -15.46 -5.95
N LEU A 39 2.84 -14.99 -6.37
CA LEU A 39 3.34 -13.66 -6.02
C LEU A 39 2.64 -12.55 -6.81
N VAL A 40 2.53 -12.69 -8.14
CA VAL A 40 1.88 -11.66 -8.97
C VAL A 40 0.38 -11.58 -8.68
N LEU A 41 -0.30 -12.70 -8.40
CA LEU A 41 -1.70 -12.64 -7.99
C LEU A 41 -1.89 -11.97 -6.62
N ALA A 42 -0.91 -12.09 -5.73
CA ALA A 42 -0.97 -11.45 -4.42
C ALA A 42 -0.81 -9.92 -4.49
N THR A 43 -0.39 -9.31 -5.60
CA THR A 43 -0.29 -7.84 -5.71
C THR A 43 -1.65 -7.16 -5.89
N ASP A 44 -2.73 -7.90 -6.12
CA ASP A 44 -4.08 -7.32 -6.19
C ASP A 44 -4.49 -6.71 -4.84
N MET A 45 -4.59 -5.38 -4.82
CA MET A 45 -4.95 -4.59 -3.64
C MET A 45 -6.39 -4.84 -3.15
N LYS A 46 -7.29 -5.41 -3.96
CA LYS A 46 -8.62 -5.86 -3.47
C LYS A 46 -8.50 -6.98 -2.47
N GLN A 47 -7.46 -7.81 -2.61
CA GLN A 47 -7.18 -8.81 -1.61
C GLN A 47 -6.73 -8.18 -0.29
N GLY A 48 -6.17 -6.95 -0.29
CA GLY A 48 -5.62 -6.13 0.81
C GLY A 48 -6.61 -5.37 1.72
N SER A 49 -7.91 -5.35 1.42
CA SER A 49 -8.92 -4.69 2.26
C SER A 49 -9.10 -5.44 3.59
N PRO A 50 -9.27 -4.77 4.76
CA PRO A 50 -9.62 -5.44 6.01
C PRO A 50 -10.93 -6.24 5.94
N GLN A 51 -11.75 -6.04 4.91
CA GLN A 51 -12.97 -6.81 4.65
C GLN A 51 -12.76 -8.02 3.70
N SER A 52 -11.57 -8.16 3.11
CA SER A 52 -11.21 -9.31 2.27
C SER A 52 -10.52 -10.38 3.11
N PRO A 53 -10.87 -11.68 2.96
CA PRO A 53 -10.28 -12.77 3.74
C PRO A 53 -8.77 -13.01 3.55
N GLY A 54 -8.05 -12.14 2.82
CA GLY A 54 -6.59 -12.15 2.64
C GLY A 54 -5.91 -10.77 2.73
N GLY A 55 -6.58 -9.77 3.33
CA GLY A 55 -6.20 -8.36 3.16
C GLY A 55 -5.44 -7.68 4.26
N ALA A 56 -5.61 -8.18 5.48
CA ALA A 56 -4.49 -8.12 6.38
C ALA A 56 -3.35 -8.93 5.73
N LEU A 57 -2.11 -8.43 5.74
CA LEU A 57 -0.95 -9.33 5.88
C LEU A 57 -1.41 -10.38 6.89
N PRO A 58 -1.51 -11.67 6.51
CA PRO A 58 -2.38 -12.60 7.19
C PRO A 58 -2.18 -12.40 8.68
N ALA A 59 -3.21 -11.86 9.35
CA ALA A 59 -3.31 -12.02 10.79
C ALA A 59 -3.33 -13.54 10.92
N THR A 60 -2.15 -14.02 11.28
CA THR A 60 -1.64 -15.30 10.85
C THR A 60 -2.62 -16.36 11.34
N LYS A 61 -3.31 -17.05 10.42
CA LYS A 61 -4.18 -18.17 10.80
C LYS A 61 -3.40 -19.29 11.52
N SER A 62 -2.06 -19.20 11.54
CA SER A 62 -1.17 -19.85 12.49
C SER A 62 -0.32 -18.79 13.18
N GLY A 63 -0.53 -18.51 14.47
CA GLY A 63 0.16 -17.48 15.27
C GLY A 63 1.69 -17.62 15.37
N ALA A 64 2.42 -17.44 14.25
CA ALA A 64 3.82 -17.85 14.13
C ALA A 64 4.79 -16.75 13.68
N VAL A 65 4.35 -15.51 13.41
CA VAL A 65 5.30 -14.43 13.10
C VAL A 65 5.02 -13.18 13.93
N ALA A 66 5.00 -13.35 15.25
CA ALA A 66 5.05 -12.26 16.23
C ALA A 66 6.51 -11.94 16.59
N GLY A 67 7.36 -11.72 15.57
CA GLY A 67 8.78 -11.43 15.79
C GLY A 67 9.61 -11.52 14.52
N PRO A 68 10.93 -11.26 14.63
CA PRO A 68 11.84 -11.31 13.51
C PRO A 68 11.85 -12.70 12.86
N VAL A 69 11.89 -12.76 11.53
CA VAL A 69 12.12 -14.03 10.81
C VAL A 69 13.48 -14.60 11.24
N GLN A 70 13.49 -15.81 11.77
CA GLN A 70 14.68 -16.55 12.19
C GLN A 70 14.64 -17.98 11.68
N GLY A 71 15.78 -18.50 11.23
CA GLY A 71 15.93 -19.90 10.81
C GLY A 71 15.41 -20.21 9.41
N ILE A 72 15.32 -21.50 9.11
CA ILE A 72 14.81 -22.01 7.83
C ILE A 72 13.28 -21.96 7.86
N LEU A 73 12.68 -21.21 6.94
CA LEU A 73 11.24 -21.17 6.76
C LEU A 73 10.77 -22.40 5.99
N ASP A 74 9.66 -22.99 6.45
CA ASP A 74 8.87 -23.92 5.65
C ASP A 74 8.33 -23.23 4.39
N ASP A 75 7.85 -24.03 3.43
CA ASP A 75 7.48 -23.53 2.10
C ASP A 75 6.30 -22.56 2.11
N ASP A 76 5.33 -22.76 3.01
CA ASP A 76 4.14 -21.92 3.14
C ASP A 76 4.51 -20.56 3.77
N LEU A 77 5.27 -20.60 4.86
CA LEU A 77 5.77 -19.40 5.52
C LEU A 77 6.72 -18.61 4.62
N ARG A 78 7.54 -19.29 3.81
CA ARG A 78 8.38 -18.65 2.79
C ARG A 78 7.55 -17.95 1.74
N LEU A 79 6.51 -18.60 1.21
CA LEU A 79 5.64 -18.02 0.19
C LEU A 79 4.92 -16.78 0.74
N ILE A 80 4.31 -16.88 1.92
CA ILE A 80 3.64 -15.75 2.58
C ILE A 80 4.63 -14.61 2.79
N THR A 81 5.84 -14.90 3.28
CA THR A 81 6.88 -13.88 3.50
C THR A 81 7.24 -13.17 2.20
N LEU A 82 7.40 -13.89 1.09
CA LEU A 82 7.67 -13.29 -0.22
C LEU A 82 6.49 -12.45 -0.73
N GLN A 83 5.24 -12.88 -0.50
CA GLN A 83 4.06 -12.08 -0.82
C GLN A 83 4.01 -10.77 -0.01
N MET A 84 4.38 -10.81 1.28
CA MET A 84 4.49 -9.61 2.11
C MET A 84 5.56 -8.65 1.57
N VAL A 85 6.74 -9.18 1.24
CA VAL A 85 7.85 -8.39 0.65
C VAL A 85 7.41 -7.74 -0.65
N LEU A 86 6.75 -8.47 -1.55
CA LEU A 86 6.32 -7.94 -2.83
C LEU A 86 5.24 -6.86 -2.68
N LYS A 87 4.24 -7.08 -1.81
CA LYS A 87 3.19 -6.08 -1.51
C LYS A 87 3.79 -4.78 -0.97
N VAL A 88 4.73 -4.87 -0.03
CA VAL A 88 5.41 -3.70 0.53
C VAL A 88 6.28 -3.01 -0.53
N SER A 89 6.92 -3.78 -1.41
CA SER A 89 7.73 -3.24 -2.52
C SER A 89 6.88 -2.44 -3.50
N ASP A 90 5.65 -2.88 -3.78
CA ASP A 90 4.70 -2.19 -4.66
C ASP A 90 4.29 -0.81 -4.10
N LEU A 91 4.35 -0.64 -2.78
CA LEU A 91 4.12 0.63 -2.09
C LEU A 91 5.40 1.41 -1.79
N GLY A 92 6.55 1.00 -2.31
CA GLY A 92 7.87 1.52 -1.93
C GLY A 92 8.04 3.04 -2.13
N HIS A 93 7.34 3.62 -3.10
CA HIS A 93 7.36 5.07 -3.34
C HIS A 93 6.89 5.91 -2.14
N LEU A 94 6.11 5.34 -1.24
CA LEU A 94 5.63 5.99 -0.01
C LEU A 94 6.73 6.19 1.03
N ALA A 95 7.80 5.38 0.94
CA ALA A 95 8.94 5.41 1.83
C ALA A 95 10.22 5.91 1.15
N HIS A 96 10.13 6.43 -0.07
CA HIS A 96 11.23 7.14 -0.71
C HIS A 96 11.34 8.59 -0.24
N GLY A 97 12.44 9.25 -0.58
CA GLY A 97 12.63 10.69 -0.34
C GLY A 97 11.49 11.53 -0.92
N ARG A 98 11.18 12.64 -0.25
CA ARG A 98 9.98 13.47 -0.50
C ARG A 98 9.76 13.84 -1.96
N ASP A 99 10.81 14.24 -2.67
CA ASP A 99 10.67 14.69 -4.06
C ASP A 99 10.30 13.54 -4.99
N VAL A 100 10.86 12.35 -4.76
CA VAL A 100 10.50 11.12 -5.48
C VAL A 100 9.06 10.73 -5.16
N HIS A 101 8.68 10.70 -3.88
CA HIS A 101 7.32 10.41 -3.45
C HIS A 101 6.30 11.35 -4.11
N ARG A 102 6.53 12.68 -4.05
CA ARG A 102 5.64 13.67 -4.68
C ARG A 102 5.53 13.46 -6.18
N ARG A 103 6.64 13.16 -6.86
CA ARG A 103 6.61 12.91 -8.31
C ARG A 103 5.75 11.69 -8.66
N TRP A 104 5.86 10.61 -7.89
CA TRP A 104 5.02 9.42 -8.07
C TRP A 104 3.54 9.72 -7.86
N VAL A 105 3.19 10.47 -6.81
CA VAL A 105 1.79 10.84 -6.55
C VAL A 105 1.22 11.69 -7.69
N GLN A 106 1.99 12.64 -8.23
CA GLN A 106 1.56 13.45 -9.38
C GLN A 106 1.35 12.63 -10.65
N LEU A 107 2.23 11.66 -10.92
CA LEU A 107 2.09 10.77 -12.08
C LEU A 107 0.86 9.86 -11.94
N LEU A 108 0.64 9.32 -10.74
CA LEU A 108 -0.55 8.52 -10.43
C LEU A 108 -1.83 9.36 -10.58
N GLU A 109 -1.84 10.59 -10.09
CA GLU A 109 -2.99 11.49 -10.21
C GLU A 109 -3.34 11.78 -11.67
N GLU A 110 -2.35 12.07 -12.51
CA GLU A 110 -2.57 12.29 -13.94
C GLU A 110 -3.05 11.02 -14.64
N GLU A 111 -2.52 9.86 -14.30
CA GLU A 111 -2.97 8.58 -14.86
C GLU A 111 -4.45 8.31 -14.53
N LEU A 112 -4.84 8.53 -13.28
CA LEU A 112 -6.23 8.39 -12.82
C LEU A 112 -7.16 9.39 -13.48
N PHE A 113 -6.74 10.65 -13.65
CA PHE A 113 -7.52 11.65 -14.38
C PHE A 113 -7.70 11.29 -15.84
N ARG A 114 -6.67 10.77 -16.51
CA ARG A 114 -6.77 10.29 -17.87
C ARG A 114 -7.75 9.12 -18.00
N GLN A 115 -7.80 8.23 -17.01
CA GLN A 115 -8.83 7.19 -16.97
C GLN A 115 -10.24 7.79 -16.82
N GLY A 116 -10.43 8.75 -15.92
CA GLY A 116 -11.72 9.42 -15.74
C GLY A 116 -12.21 10.15 -17.00
N ASP A 117 -11.30 10.76 -17.76
CA ASP A 117 -11.65 11.37 -19.05
C ASP A 117 -12.12 10.32 -20.07
N GLN A 118 -11.47 9.15 -20.10
CA GLN A 118 -11.87 8.04 -20.97
C GLN A 118 -13.24 7.48 -20.55
N GLU A 119 -13.49 7.34 -19.25
CA GLU A 119 -14.80 6.94 -18.71
C GLU A 119 -15.88 7.93 -19.14
N LEU A 120 -15.63 9.24 -18.99
CA LEU A 120 -16.57 10.28 -19.40
C LEU A 120 -16.82 10.27 -20.92
N ALA A 121 -15.78 10.13 -21.73
CA ALA A 121 -15.88 10.06 -23.19
C ALA A 121 -16.65 8.81 -23.67
N ALA A 122 -16.56 7.71 -22.92
CA ALA A 122 -17.32 6.49 -23.15
C ALA A 122 -18.76 6.54 -22.61
N GLY A 123 -19.18 7.65 -21.99
CA GLY A 123 -20.50 7.80 -21.37
C GLY A 123 -20.66 7.01 -20.08
N LEU A 124 -19.57 6.62 -19.42
CA LEU A 124 -19.56 5.92 -18.14
C LEU A 124 -19.53 6.91 -16.97
N PRO A 125 -20.03 6.52 -15.78
CA PRO A 125 -19.82 7.29 -14.56
C PRO A 125 -18.32 7.38 -14.25
N VAL A 126 -17.82 8.60 -14.03
CA VAL A 126 -16.41 8.82 -13.64
C VAL A 126 -16.17 8.24 -12.25
N SER A 127 -15.13 7.41 -12.15
CA SER A 127 -14.71 6.74 -10.93
C SER A 127 -14.25 7.73 -9.85
N PRO A 128 -14.39 7.39 -8.55
CA PRO A 128 -13.88 8.21 -7.47
C PRO A 128 -12.39 8.53 -7.63
N LEU A 129 -11.98 9.76 -7.29
CA LEU A 129 -10.60 10.28 -7.40
C LEU A 129 -10.06 10.42 -8.84
N MET A 130 -10.84 10.06 -9.86
CA MET A 130 -10.46 10.15 -11.28
C MET A 130 -11.02 11.40 -11.98
N ASP A 131 -11.72 12.27 -11.24
CA ASP A 131 -12.28 13.51 -11.79
C ASP A 131 -11.30 14.68 -11.59
N ARG A 132 -10.68 15.16 -12.69
CA ARG A 132 -9.74 16.29 -12.70
C ARG A 132 -10.33 17.62 -12.24
N THR A 133 -11.66 17.75 -12.17
CA THR A 133 -12.34 18.95 -11.65
C THR A 133 -12.51 18.93 -10.14
N LYS A 134 -12.24 17.78 -9.50
CA LYS A 134 -12.35 17.57 -8.05
C LYS A 134 -10.98 17.37 -7.41
N ALA A 135 -10.97 17.21 -6.09
CA ALA A 135 -9.76 16.81 -5.38
C ALA A 135 -9.37 15.37 -5.76
N GLY A 136 -8.19 15.21 -6.38
CA GLY A 136 -7.62 13.91 -6.73
C GLY A 136 -6.86 13.24 -5.57
N VAL A 137 -6.06 12.23 -5.92
CA VAL A 137 -5.32 11.41 -4.97
C VAL A 137 -4.30 12.18 -4.14
N THR A 138 -3.83 13.34 -4.61
CA THR A 138 -2.90 14.19 -3.85
C THR A 138 -3.48 14.60 -2.50
N ARG A 139 -4.80 14.90 -2.44
CA ARG A 139 -5.46 15.26 -1.17
C ARG A 139 -5.82 14.07 -0.30
N SER A 140 -5.88 12.87 -0.87
CA SER A 140 -6.22 11.64 -0.16
C SER A 140 -5.01 10.90 0.41
N GLN A 141 -3.79 11.40 0.20
CA GLN A 141 -2.55 10.75 0.67
C GLN A 141 -2.56 10.48 2.18
N ALA A 142 -2.98 11.44 3.01
CA ALA A 142 -3.02 11.24 4.46
C ALA A 142 -3.90 10.05 4.88
N GLY A 143 -5.06 9.89 4.22
CA GLY A 143 -5.94 8.75 4.42
C GLY A 143 -5.32 7.45 3.93
N PHE A 144 -4.68 7.46 2.75
CA PHE A 144 -4.01 6.30 2.19
C PHE A 144 -2.86 5.81 3.08
N TYR A 145 -2.05 6.72 3.62
CA TYR A 145 -1.00 6.38 4.58
C TYR A 145 -1.57 5.71 5.83
N SER A 146 -2.64 6.28 6.39
CA SER A 146 -3.22 5.82 7.65
C SER A 146 -3.92 4.46 7.52
N LEU A 147 -4.62 4.22 6.40
CA LEU A 147 -5.46 3.05 6.20
C LEU A 147 -4.73 1.89 5.52
N VAL A 148 -3.71 2.16 4.71
CA VAL A 148 -3.05 1.14 3.87
C VAL A 148 -1.57 1.05 4.17
N CYS A 149 -0.82 2.15 4.01
CA CYS A 149 0.65 2.11 4.07
C CYS A 149 1.19 1.75 5.46
N LEU A 150 0.85 2.54 6.48
CA LEU A 150 1.44 2.39 7.81
C LEU A 150 1.13 1.04 8.47
N PRO A 151 -0.12 0.51 8.43
CA PRO A 151 -0.39 -0.83 8.96
C PRO A 151 0.49 -1.91 8.33
N GLN A 152 0.69 -1.85 7.01
CA GLN A 152 1.51 -2.81 6.30
C GLN A 152 3.01 -2.66 6.62
N LEU A 153 3.53 -1.44 6.62
CA LEU A 153 4.93 -1.18 6.98
C LEU A 153 5.24 -1.54 8.44
N MET A 154 4.34 -1.24 9.37
CA MET A 154 4.51 -1.62 10.78
C MET A 154 4.60 -3.13 10.95
N ALA A 155 3.66 -3.88 10.38
CA ALA A 155 3.69 -5.34 10.40
C ALA A 155 4.96 -5.89 9.72
N PHE A 156 5.37 -5.31 8.60
CA PHE A 156 6.61 -5.68 7.91
C PHE A 156 7.85 -5.45 8.77
N THR A 157 7.96 -4.31 9.45
CA THR A 157 9.12 -4.00 10.32
C THR A 157 9.18 -4.86 11.58
N THR A 158 8.06 -5.42 12.05
CA THR A 158 8.08 -6.42 13.13
C THR A 158 8.80 -7.69 12.69
N VAL A 159 8.62 -8.09 11.42
CA VAL A 159 9.24 -9.28 10.82
C VAL A 159 10.67 -9.00 10.35
N PHE A 160 10.92 -7.78 9.85
CA PHE A 160 12.21 -7.32 9.34
C PHE A 160 12.63 -6.00 10.03
N PRO A 161 13.15 -6.06 11.28
CA PRO A 161 13.50 -4.85 12.04
C PRO A 161 14.52 -3.94 11.35
N GLY A 162 15.41 -4.52 10.52
CA GLY A 162 16.38 -3.76 9.71
C GLY A 162 15.74 -2.81 8.69
N CYS A 163 14.46 -2.98 8.40
CA CYS A 163 13.70 -2.12 7.48
C CYS A 163 13.00 -0.94 8.17
N SER A 164 13.24 -0.71 9.47
CA SER A 164 12.69 0.43 10.22
C SER A 164 12.89 1.81 9.56
N PRO A 165 14.02 2.12 8.89
CA PRO A 165 14.19 3.39 8.19
C PRO A 165 13.11 3.67 7.12
N MET A 166 12.55 2.63 6.50
CA MET A 166 11.46 2.75 5.53
C MET A 166 10.17 3.25 6.20
N LEU A 167 9.86 2.73 7.39
CA LEU A 167 8.70 3.17 8.18
C LEU A 167 8.87 4.61 8.68
N ASP A 168 10.07 4.98 9.11
CA ASP A 168 10.37 6.34 9.56
C ASP A 168 10.23 7.34 8.40
N GLN A 169 10.79 7.02 7.22
CA GLN A 169 10.65 7.87 6.04
C GLN A 169 9.19 8.00 5.57
N ALA A 170 8.39 6.93 5.67
CA ALA A 170 6.96 6.97 5.37
C ALA A 170 6.20 7.89 6.34
N ARG A 171 6.52 7.85 7.64
CA ARG A 171 5.96 8.78 8.64
C ARG A 171 6.35 10.23 8.38
N ASP A 172 7.59 10.47 7.95
CA ASP A 172 8.07 11.81 7.60
C ASP A 172 7.36 12.37 6.36
N ASN A 173 7.05 11.53 5.38
CA ASN A 173 6.25 11.91 4.21
C ASN A 173 4.81 12.22 4.61
N LEU A 174 4.20 11.39 5.46
CA LEU A 174 2.86 11.66 6.00
C LEU A 174 2.82 13.00 6.75
N ALA A 175 3.75 13.24 7.67
CA ALA A 175 3.81 14.46 8.48
C ALA A 175 3.96 15.73 7.62
N ALA A 176 4.62 15.63 6.46
CA ALA A 176 4.76 16.72 5.50
C ALA A 176 3.53 16.91 4.60
N SER A 177 2.75 15.85 4.36
CA SER A 177 1.52 15.88 3.55
C SER A 177 0.30 16.43 4.29
N VAL A 178 0.31 16.38 5.63
CA VAL A 178 -0.67 17.07 6.47
C VAL A 178 -0.33 18.56 6.47
N PRO A 179 -1.23 19.46 6.01
CA PRO A 179 -0.99 20.89 6.08
C PRO A 179 -0.64 21.27 7.52
N VAL A 180 0.38 22.11 7.72
CA VAL A 180 0.80 22.60 9.05
C VAL A 180 -0.37 23.24 9.82
N THR A 181 -1.42 23.68 9.13
CA THR A 181 -2.67 24.17 9.71
C THR A 181 -3.51 23.10 10.45
N VAL A 182 -3.22 21.82 10.27
CA VAL A 182 -3.84 20.69 11.00
C VAL A 182 -2.87 20.13 12.07
N ARG A 183 -1.86 20.92 12.49
CA ARG A 183 -1.10 20.67 13.74
C ARG A 183 -1.76 21.27 14.98
N ILE A 184 -2.98 21.80 14.86
CA ILE A 184 -3.86 21.95 16.03
C ILE A 184 -4.66 20.64 16.13
N THR A 185 -4.04 19.61 16.69
CA THR A 185 -4.84 18.52 17.26
C THR A 185 -5.75 19.17 18.28
N LYS A 186 -7.06 19.15 18.03
CA LYS A 186 -8.09 19.56 18.98
C LYS A 186 -8.04 18.59 20.18
N GLN A 187 -7.12 18.81 21.11
CA GLN A 187 -7.16 18.11 22.38
C GLN A 187 -8.12 18.84 23.30
N LEU A 188 -9.09 18.08 23.83
CA LEU A 188 -9.90 18.55 24.94
C LEU A 188 -8.95 18.70 26.14
N VAL A 189 -8.72 19.94 26.57
CA VAL A 189 -7.80 20.22 27.68
C VAL A 189 -8.49 19.94 29.01
N ARG A 190 -9.74 20.39 29.14
CA ARG A 190 -10.58 20.19 30.33
C ARG A 190 -12.04 20.50 30.03
N THR A 191 -12.92 20.12 30.95
CA THR A 191 -14.33 20.51 30.93
C THR A 191 -14.57 21.54 32.04
N LYS A 192 -15.32 22.61 31.74
CA LYS A 192 -15.75 23.61 32.74
C LYS A 192 -16.75 22.96 33.73
N GLU A 193 -16.96 23.57 34.90
CA GLU A 193 -17.92 23.09 35.91
C GLU A 193 -19.37 23.02 35.40
N ASN A 194 -19.69 23.80 34.37
CA ASN A 194 -21.00 23.78 33.70
C ASN A 194 -21.12 22.70 32.59
N GLY A 195 -20.10 21.85 32.42
CA GLY A 195 -20.10 20.76 31.43
C GLY A 195 -19.60 21.14 30.03
N GLU A 196 -19.20 22.39 29.79
CA GLU A 196 -18.71 22.80 28.47
C GLU A 196 -17.24 22.39 28.24
N PRO A 197 -16.91 21.84 27.06
CA PRO A 197 -15.53 21.48 26.72
C PRO A 197 -14.65 22.72 26.47
N VAL A 198 -13.43 22.70 26.99
CA VAL A 198 -12.39 23.71 26.75
C VAL A 198 -11.30 23.12 25.87
N TRP A 199 -11.06 23.75 24.72
CA TRP A 199 -10.12 23.32 23.70
C TRP A 199 -8.79 24.07 23.81
N GLU A 200 -7.70 23.43 23.41
CA GLU A 200 -6.33 23.95 23.50
C GLU A 200 -6.11 25.25 22.69
N ASP A 201 -6.93 25.48 21.67
CA ASP A 201 -6.91 26.69 20.83
C ASP A 201 -7.78 27.86 21.36
N GLY A 202 -8.46 27.67 22.49
CA GLY A 202 -9.34 28.68 23.10
C GLY A 202 -10.62 28.98 22.33
N SER A 203 -10.97 28.19 21.30
CA SER A 203 -12.17 28.44 20.50
C SER A 203 -13.45 27.96 21.19
N ASP A 204 -14.42 28.87 21.35
CA ASP A 204 -15.75 28.57 21.88
C ASP A 204 -16.68 28.20 20.71
N ARG A 205 -16.97 26.91 20.53
CA ARG A 205 -17.93 26.45 19.51
C ARG A 205 -19.14 25.83 20.19
N LYS A 206 -20.25 26.56 20.21
CA LYS A 206 -21.56 26.00 20.55
C LYS A 206 -21.98 25.03 19.44
N PHE A 207 -22.22 23.76 19.80
CA PHE A 207 -22.86 22.81 18.90
C PHE A 207 -24.27 23.33 18.57
N LYS A 208 -24.55 23.51 17.28
CA LYS A 208 -25.93 23.58 16.74
C LYS A 208 -26.26 22.23 16.14
#